data_AF-A0AA97KNG3-F1
#
_entry.id   AF-A0AA97KNG3-F1
#
_cell.length_a   1.000
_cell.length_b   1.000
_cell.length_c   1.000
_cell.angle_alpha   90.00
_cell.angle_beta   90.00
_cell.angle_gamma   90.00
#
_symmetry.space_group_name_H-M   'P 1'
#
loop_
_entity.id
_entity.type
_entity.pdbx_description
1 polymer ?
#
loop_
_entity_poly.entity_id
_entity_poly.type
_entity_poly.pdbx_seq_one_letter_code
_entity_poly.pdbx_strand_id
1 'polypeptide(L)'
;MCAAQKGWSSTMVQPGSSDCSMMGDDSSLSRGATPHLPAELAGHEVVQHFLAENRDLKEAIRQSNHMLRGRYQEFLQFQASHKEEKDFLMRKFQEARIVVESLQLERAELRMQLEQAVQELGPLKSQQTTSRPSLPDLGASGAQEEPDTVTLTQEEAILALVPEMQTQPKEGPEEDLKALQEANQALQEEKLALQAEICMLKQAGDISVPTAESEIKIKENGLPVERPLELESLQGAGDDRKSHGGDQAQQLDQKLKEAEEERAALCQQLTSAQEELARLATRQQETQQQLQQVGEDKASLKAQVTSLLGELQESQSRLESSTQEKKELEKRVRGAGERLQHLEREAEARGKQHSVQVDQLRLKVQDLESALRVERQSATEEKKKLAQLQGAYHQLFQEYDAHIKASMENEKRSKVLDLQAAELSEQLQQAEEALVVKQELIDKLKEEAEQHKAIMETVPVLKAQAEIYKTDFLAERQAREKLHEQREALLEQLAQLQRDCEKLKADSEGASRALMEEMRNRHAEMRPPPSQQPYMMGVAPFHPQLTPGPRQSIVEEQPVYCCPKCQYKAPDMDTLQIHIMDCIL
;
A
#
# COMPACT_ATOMS: atom_id res chain seq x y z
N MET A 1 -32.93 -7.85 -24.86
CA MET A 1 -32.67 -6.42 -24.62
C MET A 1 -31.26 -6.31 -24.04
N CYS A 2 -30.39 -5.60 -24.76
CA CYS A 2 -28.96 -5.44 -24.48
C CYS A 2 -28.69 -4.26 -23.53
N ALA A 3 -27.73 -4.43 -22.63
CA ALA A 3 -26.71 -3.44 -22.19
C ALA A 3 -25.85 -4.13 -21.09
N ALA A 4 -24.70 -4.75 -21.40
CA ALA A 4 -23.39 -4.18 -21.71
C ALA A 4 -22.68 -3.51 -20.50
N GLN A 5 -22.05 -4.33 -19.65
CA GLN A 5 -21.01 -3.92 -18.71
C GLN A 5 -19.67 -3.80 -19.46
N LYS A 6 -19.06 -2.61 -19.44
CA LYS A 6 -17.72 -2.35 -20.00
C LYS A 6 -16.65 -2.74 -18.97
N GLY A 7 -15.99 -3.87 -19.19
CA GLY A 7 -14.74 -4.22 -18.53
C GLY A 7 -13.55 -3.56 -19.24
N TRP A 8 -12.63 -2.99 -18.47
CA TRP A 8 -11.34 -2.51 -18.99
C TRP A 8 -10.45 -3.71 -19.31
N SER A 9 -10.25 -3.95 -20.61
CA SER A 9 -9.27 -4.90 -21.15
C SER A 9 -8.03 -4.12 -21.57
N SER A 10 -6.90 -4.35 -20.89
CA SER A 10 -5.59 -3.87 -21.32
C SER A 10 -4.97 -4.93 -22.23
N THR A 11 -4.92 -4.63 -23.52
CA THR A 11 -4.45 -5.51 -24.59
C THR A 11 -2.94 -5.69 -24.52
N MET A 12 -2.46 -6.88 -24.11
CA MET A 12 -1.11 -7.33 -24.47
C MET A 12 -1.22 -8.25 -25.68
N VAL A 13 -0.55 -7.84 -26.77
CA VAL A 13 -0.45 -8.60 -28.02
C VAL A 13 0.42 -9.84 -27.78
N GLN A 14 -0.18 -11.02 -27.93
CA GLN A 14 0.55 -12.28 -28.13
C GLN A 14 1.01 -12.40 -29.59
N PRO A 15 2.15 -13.05 -29.84
CA PRO A 15 2.32 -13.85 -31.03
C PRO A 15 2.42 -15.34 -30.68
N GLY A 16 1.67 -16.15 -31.44
CA GLY A 16 2.15 -17.44 -31.93
C GLY A 16 2.00 -18.66 -31.01
N SER A 17 0.87 -19.34 -31.18
CA SER A 17 0.64 -20.76 -30.87
C SER A 17 1.75 -21.66 -31.45
N SER A 18 2.42 -22.43 -30.60
CA SER A 18 2.92 -23.77 -30.95
C SER A 18 3.08 -24.60 -29.67
N ASP A 19 2.42 -25.75 -29.68
CA ASP A 19 2.44 -26.77 -28.63
C ASP A 19 3.85 -27.14 -28.16
N CYS A 20 4.04 -27.34 -26.86
CA CYS A 20 5.03 -28.27 -26.33
C CYS A 20 4.66 -28.73 -24.91
N SER A 21 4.28 -30.00 -24.84
CA SER A 21 4.17 -30.83 -23.65
C SER A 21 5.51 -31.00 -22.92
N MET A 22 5.41 -31.24 -21.62
CA MET A 22 6.23 -32.14 -20.77
C MET A 22 7.76 -32.06 -20.82
N MET A 23 8.31 -31.81 -19.62
CA MET A 23 9.53 -32.38 -19.03
C MET A 23 10.85 -32.22 -19.79
N GLY A 24 11.79 -31.52 -19.15
CA GLY A 24 13.19 -31.56 -19.52
C GLY A 24 14.00 -30.66 -18.62
N ASP A 25 14.55 -31.26 -17.57
CA ASP A 25 15.76 -30.78 -16.91
C ASP A 25 16.82 -30.53 -17.99
N ASP A 26 17.10 -29.27 -18.32
CA ASP A 26 18.20 -28.95 -19.23
C ASP A 26 18.98 -27.75 -18.70
N SER A 27 20.02 -28.10 -17.95
CA SER A 27 21.12 -27.24 -17.51
C SER A 27 22.03 -26.83 -18.68
N SER A 28 21.48 -26.37 -19.81
CA SER A 28 22.27 -26.21 -21.03
C SER A 28 21.93 -25.01 -21.92
N LEU A 29 21.40 -23.90 -21.39
CA LEU A 29 21.25 -22.66 -22.19
C LEU A 29 21.72 -21.40 -21.45
N SER A 30 23.05 -21.23 -21.34
CA SER A 30 23.71 -19.92 -21.49
C SER A 30 25.24 -20.02 -21.58
N ARG A 31 25.78 -20.83 -22.49
CA ARG A 31 27.05 -20.43 -23.15
C ARG A 31 26.72 -19.29 -24.10
N GLY A 32 26.51 -18.11 -23.53
CA GLY A 32 26.36 -16.89 -24.31
C GLY A 32 27.64 -16.67 -25.09
N ALA A 33 27.53 -16.66 -26.42
CA ALA A 33 28.54 -16.12 -27.31
C ALA A 33 28.91 -14.72 -26.80
N THR A 34 30.04 -14.61 -26.12
CA THR A 34 30.72 -13.32 -25.96
C THR A 34 31.02 -12.83 -27.36
N PRO A 35 30.57 -11.62 -27.76
CA PRO A 35 30.97 -11.06 -29.05
C PRO A 35 32.49 -11.06 -29.08
N HIS A 36 33.06 -11.77 -30.06
CA HIS A 36 34.50 -11.88 -30.21
C HIS A 36 35.04 -10.46 -30.46
N LEU A 37 35.69 -9.87 -29.47
CA LEU A 37 36.34 -8.58 -29.63
C LEU A 37 37.49 -8.72 -30.63
N PRO A 38 37.67 -7.79 -31.57
CA PRO A 38 38.86 -7.71 -32.41
C PRO A 38 40.13 -7.66 -31.54
N ALA A 39 41.17 -8.38 -31.94
CA ALA A 39 42.40 -8.53 -31.15
C ALA A 39 43.07 -7.19 -30.79
N GLU A 40 42.86 -6.16 -31.60
CA GLU A 40 43.37 -4.79 -31.43
C GLU A 40 42.72 -4.05 -30.24
N LEU A 41 41.47 -4.37 -29.90
CA LEU A 41 40.73 -3.73 -28.80
C LEU A 41 40.79 -4.52 -27.49
N ALA A 42 41.22 -5.78 -27.55
CA ALA A 42 41.34 -6.66 -26.39
C ALA A 42 42.43 -6.21 -25.41
N GLY A 43 43.44 -5.44 -25.86
CA GLY A 43 44.51 -4.90 -25.01
C GLY A 43 44.21 -3.53 -24.38
N HIS A 44 43.11 -2.88 -24.75
CA HIS A 44 42.83 -1.51 -24.30
C HIS A 44 42.20 -1.51 -22.90
N GLU A 45 42.87 -0.92 -21.91
CA GLU A 45 42.48 -0.95 -20.49
C GLU A 45 41.03 -0.49 -20.25
N VAL A 46 40.60 0.55 -20.95
CA VAL A 46 39.22 1.08 -20.87
C VAL A 46 38.19 0.05 -21.35
N VAL A 47 38.50 -0.72 -22.40
CA VAL A 47 37.60 -1.76 -22.93
C VAL A 47 37.50 -2.94 -21.97
N GLN A 48 38.62 -3.32 -21.34
CA GLN A 48 38.63 -4.35 -20.30
C GLN A 48 37.81 -3.94 -19.06
N HIS A 49 37.90 -2.68 -18.65
CA HIS A 49 37.10 -2.13 -17.56
C HIS A 49 35.60 -2.22 -17.86
N PHE A 50 35.16 -1.75 -19.04
CA PHE A 50 33.75 -1.85 -19.44
C PHE A 50 33.26 -3.30 -19.54
N LEU A 51 34.11 -4.25 -19.96
CA LEU A 51 33.75 -5.66 -19.98
C LEU A 51 33.60 -6.26 -18.59
N ALA A 52 34.43 -5.83 -17.63
CA ALA A 52 34.31 -6.21 -16.23
C ALA A 52 32.99 -5.67 -15.64
N GLU A 53 32.72 -4.37 -15.79
CA GLU A 53 31.46 -3.77 -15.34
C GLU A 53 30.24 -4.42 -15.99
N ASN A 54 30.31 -4.79 -17.27
CA ASN A 54 29.21 -5.48 -17.95
C ASN A 54 28.99 -6.90 -17.41
N ARG A 55 30.06 -7.59 -17.01
CA ARG A 55 29.95 -8.89 -16.32
C ARG A 55 29.32 -8.73 -14.94
N ASP A 56 29.75 -7.73 -14.18
CA ASP A 56 29.22 -7.44 -12.85
C ASP A 56 27.73 -7.04 -12.92
N LEU A 57 27.35 -6.21 -13.88
CA LEU A 57 25.96 -5.85 -14.14
C LEU A 57 25.10 -7.07 -14.51
N LYS A 58 25.61 -7.94 -15.38
CA LYS A 58 24.90 -9.18 -15.73
C LYS A 58 24.71 -10.06 -14.51
N GLU A 59 25.72 -10.17 -13.66
CA GLU A 59 25.64 -10.98 -12.46
C GLU A 59 24.69 -10.38 -11.42
N ALA A 60 24.73 -9.06 -11.22
CA ALA A 60 23.77 -8.34 -10.38
C ALA A 60 22.32 -8.53 -10.86
N ILE A 61 22.07 -8.48 -12.16
CA ILE A 61 20.75 -8.74 -12.74
C ILE A 61 20.33 -10.20 -12.52
N ARG A 62 21.24 -11.17 -12.66
CA ARG A 62 20.94 -12.59 -12.36
C ARG A 62 20.56 -12.78 -10.90
N GLN A 63 21.33 -12.21 -9.98
CA GLN A 63 21.07 -12.29 -8.54
C GLN A 63 19.75 -11.61 -8.16
N SER A 64 19.48 -10.42 -8.72
CA SER A 64 18.21 -9.72 -8.52
C SER A 64 17.02 -10.53 -9.03
N ASN A 65 17.13 -11.14 -10.22
CA ASN A 65 16.07 -11.98 -10.77
C ASN A 65 15.86 -13.25 -9.94
N HIS A 66 16.93 -13.86 -9.42
CA HIS A 66 16.84 -15.01 -8.53
C HIS A 66 16.12 -14.65 -7.23
N MET A 67 16.51 -13.52 -6.60
CA MET A 67 15.85 -13.01 -5.40
C MET A 67 14.37 -12.68 -5.66
N LEU A 68 14.05 -12.05 -6.79
CA LEU A 68 12.68 -11.71 -7.14
C LEU A 68 11.80 -12.95 -7.33
N ARG A 69 12.34 -14.01 -7.96
CA ARG A 69 11.67 -15.30 -8.08
C ARG A 69 11.42 -15.93 -6.71
N GLY A 70 12.40 -15.89 -5.81
CA GLY A 70 12.25 -16.35 -4.43
C GLY A 70 11.13 -15.61 -3.69
N ARG A 71 11.17 -14.27 -3.71
CA ARG A 71 10.12 -13.44 -3.09
C ARG A 71 8.74 -13.64 -3.69
N TYR A 72 8.67 -13.84 -5.00
CA TYR A 72 7.40 -14.14 -5.67
C TYR A 72 6.83 -15.49 -5.20
N GLN A 73 7.68 -16.50 -5.04
CA GLN A 73 7.27 -17.81 -4.52
C GLN A 73 6.82 -17.72 -3.05
N GLU A 74 7.53 -16.99 -2.21
CA GLU A 74 7.12 -16.70 -0.82
C GLU A 74 5.77 -15.98 -0.77
N PHE A 75 5.55 -15.00 -1.66
CA PHE A 75 4.27 -14.29 -1.76
C PHE A 75 3.12 -15.21 -2.15
N LEU A 76 3.34 -16.12 -3.11
CA LEU A 76 2.33 -17.12 -3.49
C LEU A 76 2.00 -18.06 -2.32
N GLN A 77 3.01 -18.50 -1.56
CA GLN A 77 2.80 -19.33 -0.37
C GLN A 77 2.04 -18.58 0.72
N PHE A 78 2.40 -17.32 0.99
CA PHE A 78 1.70 -16.46 1.93
C PHE A 78 0.24 -16.25 1.52
N GLN A 79 -0.03 -16.00 0.23
CA GLN A 79 -1.39 -15.85 -0.29
C GLN A 79 -2.21 -17.14 -0.11
N ALA A 80 -1.62 -18.30 -0.36
CA ALA A 80 -2.26 -19.60 -0.15
C ALA A 80 -2.57 -19.84 1.33
N SER A 81 -1.60 -19.64 2.21
CA SER A 81 -1.77 -19.80 3.66
C SER A 81 -2.81 -18.83 4.23
N HIS A 82 -2.81 -17.57 3.81
CA HIS A 82 -3.82 -16.59 4.21
C HIS A 82 -5.23 -16.99 3.75
N LYS A 83 -5.35 -17.61 2.56
CA LYS A 83 -6.63 -18.13 2.09
C LYS A 83 -7.10 -19.30 2.96
N GLU A 84 -6.22 -20.23 3.28
CA GLU A 84 -6.51 -21.37 4.17
C GLU A 84 -6.92 -20.91 5.57
N GLU A 85 -6.23 -19.92 6.13
CA GLU A 85 -6.55 -19.32 7.43
C GLU A 85 -7.94 -18.65 7.39
N LYS A 86 -8.23 -17.87 6.36
CA LYS A 86 -9.57 -17.28 6.17
C LYS A 86 -10.66 -18.35 6.10
N ASP A 87 -10.43 -19.41 5.34
CA ASP A 87 -11.39 -20.51 5.21
C ASP A 87 -11.57 -21.25 6.55
N PHE A 88 -10.50 -21.40 7.34
CA PHE A 88 -10.56 -21.95 8.69
C PHE A 88 -11.39 -21.08 9.64
N LEU A 89 -11.13 -19.76 9.67
CA LEU A 89 -11.93 -18.83 10.48
C LEU A 89 -13.40 -18.87 10.08
N MET A 90 -13.69 -18.86 8.78
CA MET A 90 -15.08 -18.93 8.28
C MET A 90 -15.80 -20.19 8.76
N ARG A 91 -15.13 -21.35 8.75
CA ARG A 91 -15.70 -22.60 9.30
C ARG A 91 -15.93 -22.49 10.81
N LYS A 92 -14.97 -21.93 11.56
CA LYS A 92 -15.10 -21.74 13.01
C LYS A 92 -16.22 -20.78 13.38
N PHE A 93 -16.41 -19.71 12.62
CA PHE A 93 -17.55 -18.81 12.80
C PHE A 93 -18.87 -19.50 12.52
N GLN A 94 -18.96 -20.34 11.49
CA GLN A 94 -20.16 -21.13 11.20
C GLN A 94 -20.46 -22.12 12.33
N GLU A 95 -19.45 -22.84 12.82
CA GLU A 95 -19.58 -23.73 13.98
C GLU A 95 -20.08 -22.98 15.22
N ALA A 96 -19.46 -21.83 15.55
CA ALA A 96 -19.88 -21.00 16.67
C ALA A 96 -21.31 -20.49 16.52
N ARG A 97 -21.70 -20.09 15.29
CA ARG A 97 -23.06 -19.63 15.01
C ARG A 97 -24.09 -20.73 15.25
N ILE A 98 -23.82 -21.96 14.81
CA ILE A 98 -24.69 -23.11 15.05
C ILE A 98 -24.87 -23.36 16.56
N VAL A 99 -23.78 -23.29 17.34
CA VAL A 99 -23.83 -23.48 18.80
C VAL A 99 -24.64 -22.37 19.47
N VAL A 100 -24.48 -21.11 19.03
CA VAL A 100 -25.28 -19.99 19.56
C VAL A 100 -26.76 -20.18 19.22
N GLU A 101 -27.08 -20.55 17.99
CA GLU A 101 -28.46 -20.84 17.56
C GLU A 101 -29.07 -21.97 18.41
N SER A 102 -28.32 -23.06 18.68
CA SER A 102 -28.81 -24.15 19.53
C SER A 102 -29.02 -23.73 20.99
N LEU A 103 -28.10 -22.96 21.56
CA LEU A 103 -28.24 -22.43 22.93
C LEU A 103 -29.39 -21.44 23.04
N GLN A 104 -29.68 -20.66 21.99
CA GLN A 104 -30.84 -19.78 21.95
C GLN A 104 -32.15 -20.57 21.96
N LEU A 105 -32.23 -21.66 21.21
CA LEU A 105 -33.39 -22.58 21.23
C LEU A 105 -33.56 -23.22 22.60
N GLU A 106 -32.48 -23.73 23.21
CA GLU A 106 -32.53 -24.30 24.56
C GLU A 106 -32.93 -23.26 25.61
N ARG A 107 -32.41 -22.02 25.52
CA ARG A 107 -32.81 -20.93 26.40
C ARG A 107 -34.29 -20.56 26.23
N ALA A 108 -34.81 -20.60 25.01
CA ALA A 108 -36.23 -20.36 24.75
C ALA A 108 -37.10 -21.47 25.36
N GLU A 109 -36.69 -22.72 25.20
CA GLU A 109 -37.35 -23.89 25.80
C GLU A 109 -37.34 -23.81 27.34
N LEU A 110 -36.20 -23.55 27.97
CA LEU A 110 -36.09 -23.37 29.42
C LEU A 110 -36.93 -22.20 29.93
N ARG A 111 -37.02 -21.10 29.17
CA ARG A 111 -37.92 -19.98 29.51
C ARG A 111 -39.37 -20.39 29.49
N MET A 112 -39.81 -21.15 28.48
CA MET A 112 -41.17 -21.68 28.40
C MET A 112 -41.46 -22.63 29.58
N GLN A 113 -40.53 -23.52 29.91
CA GLN A 113 -40.66 -24.41 31.07
C GLN A 113 -40.73 -23.65 32.40
N LEU A 114 -39.92 -22.59 32.56
CA LEU A 114 -39.99 -21.72 33.73
C LEU A 114 -41.33 -21.00 33.82
N GLU A 115 -41.86 -20.48 32.70
CA GLU A 115 -43.15 -19.81 32.66
C GLU A 115 -44.30 -20.79 32.96
N GLN A 116 -44.23 -22.02 32.45
CA GLN A 116 -45.16 -23.11 32.81
C GLN A 116 -45.10 -23.43 34.31
N ALA A 117 -43.90 -23.60 34.88
CA ALA A 117 -43.74 -23.86 36.31
C ALA A 117 -44.24 -22.69 37.18
N VAL A 118 -44.05 -21.44 36.74
CA VAL A 118 -44.58 -20.24 37.41
C VAL A 118 -46.11 -20.20 37.32
N GLN A 119 -46.71 -20.58 36.19
CA GLN A 119 -48.17 -20.69 36.05
C GLN A 119 -48.74 -21.81 36.93
N GLU A 120 -48.06 -22.95 37.05
CA GLU A 120 -48.45 -24.05 37.96
C GLU A 120 -48.34 -23.67 39.44
N LEU A 121 -47.39 -22.79 39.80
CA LEU A 121 -47.25 -22.24 41.17
C LEU A 121 -48.20 -21.06 41.45
N GLY A 122 -48.84 -20.49 40.42
CA GLY A 122 -49.79 -19.38 40.52
C GLY A 122 -50.97 -19.62 41.49
N PRO A 123 -51.65 -20.79 41.45
CA PRO A 123 -52.77 -21.09 42.36
C PRO A 123 -52.37 -21.22 43.84
N LEU A 124 -51.10 -21.51 44.14
CA LEU A 124 -50.59 -21.67 45.51
C LEU A 124 -50.24 -20.32 46.16
N LYS A 125 -49.88 -19.30 45.36
CA LYS A 125 -49.63 -17.92 45.85
C LYS A 125 -50.91 -17.13 46.13
N SER A 126 -52.02 -17.47 45.46
CA SER A 126 -53.34 -16.83 45.66
C SER A 126 -53.97 -17.12 47.03
N GLN A 127 -53.49 -18.13 47.77
CA GLN A 127 -53.97 -18.43 49.12
C GLN A 127 -53.18 -17.72 50.24
N GLN A 128 -52.08 -17.02 49.93
CA GLN A 128 -51.19 -16.43 50.95
C GLN A 128 -51.24 -14.90 51.07
N THR A 129 -52.11 -14.19 50.35
CA THR A 129 -52.19 -12.72 50.39
C THR A 129 -53.57 -12.20 50.82
N THR A 130 -53.92 -12.44 52.08
CA THR A 130 -54.95 -11.67 52.81
C THR A 130 -54.37 -11.08 54.10
N SER A 131 -53.47 -10.11 53.99
CA SER A 131 -53.31 -9.03 54.98
C SER A 131 -52.55 -7.83 54.36
N ARG A 132 -53.20 -6.66 54.52
CA ARG A 132 -53.03 -5.29 53.96
C ARG A 132 -51.85 -4.49 54.63
N PRO A 133 -51.40 -3.25 54.24
CA PRO A 133 -51.76 -2.32 53.13
C PRO A 133 -50.62 -1.75 52.20
N SER A 134 -51.02 -1.37 50.97
CA SER A 134 -50.84 -0.09 50.20
C SER A 134 -49.72 0.91 50.59
N LEU A 135 -48.95 1.64 49.75
CA LEU A 135 -48.90 2.19 48.35
C LEU A 135 -47.51 2.94 48.21
N PRO A 136 -47.07 3.57 47.08
CA PRO A 136 -47.51 3.53 45.69
C PRO A 136 -46.43 3.29 44.60
N ASP A 137 -46.98 2.95 43.45
CA ASP A 137 -46.51 2.85 42.06
C ASP A 137 -45.70 4.05 41.53
N LEU A 138 -44.72 3.77 40.66
CA LEU A 138 -44.28 4.62 39.56
C LEU A 138 -43.70 3.74 38.43
N GLY A 139 -44.56 3.35 37.49
CA GLY A 139 -44.31 3.63 36.09
C GLY A 139 -43.75 2.49 35.24
N ALA A 140 -44.66 1.65 34.75
CA ALA A 140 -44.49 0.95 33.49
C ALA A 140 -44.47 1.95 32.32
N SER A 141 -43.59 1.73 31.34
CA SER A 141 -43.79 2.24 29.98
C SER A 141 -43.24 1.24 28.96
N GLY A 142 -44.17 0.52 28.34
CA GLY A 142 -44.20 0.26 26.90
C GLY A 142 -43.07 -0.58 26.31
N ALA A 143 -43.29 -1.90 26.28
CA ALA A 143 -42.89 -2.69 25.13
C ALA A 143 -43.81 -2.32 23.95
N GLN A 144 -43.21 -1.94 22.83
CA GLN A 144 -43.85 -1.93 21.53
C GLN A 144 -42.98 -2.80 20.61
N GLU A 145 -43.50 -3.99 20.30
CA GLU A 145 -42.98 -4.89 19.28
C GLU A 145 -43.22 -4.34 17.86
N GLU A 146 -42.50 -4.95 16.91
CA GLU A 146 -42.65 -4.98 15.44
C GLU A 146 -41.45 -4.36 14.66
N PRO A 147 -41.06 -4.90 13.48
CA PRO A 147 -40.36 -6.18 13.31
C PRO A 147 -39.11 -6.02 12.40
N ASP A 148 -38.42 -7.14 12.14
CA ASP A 148 -37.33 -7.29 11.17
C ASP A 148 -37.61 -6.65 9.80
N THR A 149 -36.63 -5.91 9.28
CA THR A 149 -36.31 -5.89 7.84
C THR A 149 -34.86 -5.50 7.62
N VAL A 150 -34.07 -6.48 7.20
CA VAL A 150 -32.72 -6.32 6.66
C VAL A 150 -32.81 -5.60 5.31
N THR A 151 -32.10 -4.48 5.15
CA THR A 151 -31.64 -4.03 3.83
C THR A 151 -30.29 -3.33 3.95
N LEU A 152 -29.29 -3.95 3.31
CA LEU A 152 -27.95 -3.43 3.07
C LEU A 152 -28.00 -2.43 1.91
N THR A 153 -27.60 -1.18 2.13
CA THR A 153 -27.01 -0.32 1.08
C THR A 153 -26.03 0.69 1.68
N GLN A 154 -24.76 0.50 1.34
CA GLN A 154 -23.74 1.46 0.91
C GLN A 154 -23.57 2.82 1.62
N GLU A 155 -22.39 2.94 2.26
CA GLU A 155 -21.30 3.88 1.94
C GLU A 155 -21.66 5.24 1.31
N GLU A 156 -21.46 6.34 2.05
CA GLU A 156 -20.34 7.27 1.88
C GLU A 156 -20.44 8.48 2.84
N ALA A 157 -19.27 9.00 3.22
CA ALA A 157 -18.99 10.25 3.93
C ALA A 157 -19.30 10.29 5.45
N ILE A 158 -18.25 10.44 6.26
CA ILE A 158 -18.03 11.64 7.09
C ILE A 158 -16.60 11.62 7.67
N LEU A 159 -15.94 12.75 7.48
CA LEU A 159 -14.71 13.19 8.11
C LEU A 159 -14.83 13.26 9.64
N ALA A 160 -13.76 12.85 10.30
CA ALA A 160 -13.20 13.46 11.52
C ALA A 160 -14.15 13.78 12.69
N LEU A 161 -14.05 12.98 13.76
CA LEU A 161 -13.62 13.48 15.07
C LEU A 161 -13.20 12.31 15.96
N VAL A 162 -11.98 12.38 16.50
CA VAL A 162 -11.58 11.59 17.66
C VAL A 162 -12.39 12.09 18.87
N PRO A 163 -12.93 11.19 19.69
CA PRO A 163 -12.51 11.21 21.09
C PRO A 163 -11.98 9.86 21.58
N GLU A 164 -11.08 9.99 22.54
CA GLU A 164 -10.32 8.96 23.22
C GLU A 164 -11.18 7.99 24.04
N MET A 165 -10.64 6.78 24.19
CA MET A 165 -10.72 5.88 25.35
C MET A 165 -11.94 5.97 26.29
N GLN A 166 -12.74 4.89 26.30
CA GLN A 166 -13.10 4.20 27.56
C GLN A 166 -13.67 2.80 27.33
N THR A 167 -13.22 1.89 28.21
CA THR A 167 -13.75 0.55 28.55
C THR A 167 -13.74 -0.55 27.49
N GLN A 168 -12.61 -1.26 27.43
CA GLN A 168 -12.55 -2.69 27.12
C GLN A 168 -13.54 -3.48 28.02
N PRO A 169 -14.27 -4.48 27.52
CA PRO A 169 -15.01 -5.41 28.36
C PRO A 169 -14.00 -6.26 29.14
N LYS A 170 -14.16 -6.31 30.46
CA LYS A 170 -13.48 -7.30 31.31
C LYS A 170 -14.09 -8.67 31.02
N GLU A 171 -13.57 -9.37 30.03
CA GLU A 171 -13.68 -10.83 29.94
C GLU A 171 -12.61 -11.41 30.88
N GLY A 172 -13.03 -12.14 31.90
CA GLY A 172 -12.15 -12.64 32.97
C GLY A 172 -12.84 -12.88 34.32
N PRO A 173 -13.61 -11.91 34.89
CA PRO A 173 -14.21 -12.12 36.20
C PRO A 173 -15.44 -13.05 36.17
N GLU A 174 -16.11 -13.20 35.02
CA GLU A 174 -17.28 -14.08 34.88
C GLU A 174 -16.88 -15.55 34.74
N GLU A 175 -15.78 -15.84 34.03
CA GLU A 175 -15.21 -17.19 33.93
C GLU A 175 -14.58 -17.63 35.25
N ASP A 176 -13.89 -16.73 35.96
CA ASP A 176 -13.36 -17.00 37.30
C ASP A 176 -14.47 -17.23 38.32
N LEU A 177 -15.57 -16.47 38.26
CA LEU A 177 -16.73 -16.66 39.14
C LEU A 177 -17.43 -18.00 38.87
N LYS A 178 -17.52 -18.40 37.60
CA LYS A 178 -18.11 -19.68 37.19
C LYS A 178 -17.23 -20.87 37.60
N ALA A 179 -15.92 -20.77 37.42
CA ALA A 179 -14.97 -21.78 37.90
C ALA A 179 -14.99 -21.91 39.43
N LEU A 180 -15.17 -20.80 40.16
CA LEU A 180 -15.31 -20.82 41.62
C LEU A 180 -16.65 -21.42 42.08
N GLN A 181 -17.73 -21.22 41.32
CA GLN A 181 -19.02 -21.85 41.57
C GLN A 181 -18.97 -23.37 41.32
N GLU A 182 -18.34 -23.81 40.23
CA GLU A 182 -18.16 -25.23 39.91
C GLU A 182 -17.27 -25.92 40.97
N ALA A 183 -16.19 -25.28 41.41
CA ALA A 183 -15.33 -25.81 42.48
C ALA A 183 -16.05 -25.91 43.83
N ASN A 184 -16.92 -24.94 44.17
CA ASN A 184 -17.73 -25.02 45.38
C ASN A 184 -18.79 -26.12 45.30
N GLN A 185 -19.38 -26.34 44.13
CA GLN A 185 -20.35 -27.43 43.93
C GLN A 185 -19.70 -28.80 44.07
N ALA A 186 -18.50 -28.99 43.49
CA ALA A 186 -17.72 -30.23 43.63
C ALA A 186 -17.31 -30.51 45.09
N LEU A 187 -16.86 -29.48 45.83
CA LEU A 187 -16.57 -29.60 47.27
C LEU A 187 -17.81 -29.95 48.10
N GLN A 188 -18.99 -29.48 47.69
CA GLN A 188 -20.24 -29.77 48.38
C GLN A 188 -20.70 -31.21 48.14
N GLU A 189 -20.45 -31.76 46.95
CA GLU A 189 -20.66 -33.18 46.63
C GLU A 189 -19.69 -34.09 47.40
N GLU A 190 -18.40 -33.73 47.46
CA GLU A 190 -17.39 -34.48 48.23
C GLU A 190 -17.71 -34.48 49.74
N LYS A 191 -18.17 -33.34 50.28
CA LYS A 191 -18.64 -33.24 51.66
C LYS A 191 -19.81 -34.19 51.93
N LEU A 192 -20.78 -34.30 51.03
CA LEU A 192 -21.92 -35.21 51.17
C LEU A 192 -21.49 -36.68 51.07
N ALA A 193 -20.53 -37.00 50.20
CA ALA A 193 -19.94 -38.33 50.07
C ALA A 193 -19.20 -38.75 51.35
N LEU A 194 -18.35 -37.88 51.90
CA LEU A 194 -17.65 -38.12 53.16
C LEU A 194 -18.62 -38.21 54.35
N GLN A 195 -19.72 -37.45 54.32
CA GLN A 195 -20.77 -37.51 55.35
C GLN A 195 -21.55 -38.84 55.29
N ALA A 196 -21.72 -39.43 54.10
CA ALA A 196 -22.28 -40.77 53.93
C ALA A 196 -21.31 -41.88 54.40
N GLU A 197 -20.01 -41.72 54.15
CA GLU A 197 -18.97 -42.65 54.60
C GLU A 197 -18.82 -42.66 56.14
N ILE A 198 -18.89 -41.49 56.77
CA ILE A 198 -18.94 -41.36 58.24
C ILE A 198 -20.22 -42.02 58.82
N CYS A 199 -21.34 -41.97 58.10
CA CYS A 199 -22.58 -42.62 58.52
C CYS A 199 -22.45 -44.16 58.47
N MET A 200 -21.78 -44.68 57.44
CA MET A 200 -21.49 -46.12 57.30
C MET A 200 -20.52 -46.62 58.38
N LEU A 201 -19.48 -45.85 58.70
CA LEU A 201 -18.51 -46.20 59.74
C LEU A 201 -19.11 -46.13 61.16
N LYS A 202 -20.10 -45.26 61.38
CA LYS A 202 -20.85 -45.22 62.65
C LYS A 202 -21.80 -46.41 62.83
N GLN A 203 -22.30 -47.02 61.75
CA GLN A 203 -23.15 -48.20 61.81
C GLN A 203 -22.37 -49.52 61.96
N ALA A 204 -21.07 -49.53 61.64
CA ALA A 204 -20.18 -50.67 61.83
C ALA A 204 -19.58 -50.78 63.25
N GLY A 205 -19.91 -49.86 64.16
CA GLY A 205 -19.37 -49.79 65.53
C GLY A 205 -20.18 -50.51 66.61
N ASP A 206 -21.38 -51.02 66.31
CA ASP A 206 -22.27 -51.67 67.27
C ASP A 206 -22.51 -53.15 66.94
N ILE A 207 -21.48 -54.00 67.11
CA ILE A 207 -21.68 -55.43 67.40
C ILE A 207 -20.69 -55.85 68.49
N SER A 208 -21.25 -56.07 69.67
CA SER A 208 -20.67 -56.62 70.88
C SER A 208 -20.06 -58.01 70.69
N VAL A 209 -18.87 -58.20 71.24
CA VAL A 209 -18.31 -59.50 71.66
C VAL A 209 -19.09 -59.98 72.89
N PRO A 210 -19.40 -61.28 73.00
CA PRO A 210 -18.88 -62.02 74.16
C PRO A 210 -18.37 -63.44 73.82
N THR A 211 -17.16 -63.71 74.33
CA THR A 211 -16.85 -64.85 75.21
C THR A 211 -17.17 -66.28 74.73
N ALA A 212 -16.13 -67.05 74.45
CA ALA A 212 -16.12 -68.50 74.72
C ALA A 212 -14.67 -68.99 74.93
N GLU A 213 -14.43 -69.42 76.15
CA GLU A 213 -13.20 -70.02 76.67
C GLU A 213 -12.98 -71.40 76.05
N SER A 214 -11.72 -71.73 75.77
CA SER A 214 -11.30 -73.04 75.25
C SER A 214 -10.99 -73.97 76.41
N GLU A 215 -11.85 -74.97 76.59
CA GLU A 215 -11.66 -76.14 77.45
C GLU A 215 -10.48 -77.00 76.96
N ILE A 216 -9.47 -77.19 77.81
CA ILE A 216 -8.45 -78.24 77.65
C ILE A 216 -8.77 -79.37 78.64
N LYS A 217 -9.25 -80.48 78.09
CA LYS A 217 -9.45 -81.77 78.77
C LYS A 217 -8.09 -82.42 79.06
N ILE A 218 -7.77 -82.68 80.33
CA ILE A 218 -6.75 -83.66 80.73
C ILE A 218 -7.44 -84.80 81.49
N LYS A 219 -7.16 -86.01 81.03
CA LYS A 219 -7.78 -87.27 81.44
C LYS A 219 -7.20 -87.76 82.77
N GLU A 220 -8.13 -88.17 83.61
CA GLU A 220 -8.02 -89.00 84.80
C GLU A 220 -7.60 -90.45 84.46
N ASN A 221 -6.78 -91.06 85.34
CA ASN A 221 -6.48 -92.50 85.57
C ASN A 221 -5.21 -92.52 86.46
N GLY A 222 -5.03 -93.19 87.59
CA GLY A 222 -5.78 -94.18 88.36
C GLY A 222 -4.77 -95.05 89.16
N LEU A 223 -5.04 -95.27 90.47
CA LEU A 223 -4.63 -96.41 91.34
C LEU A 223 -3.19 -96.47 91.94
N PRO A 224 -2.97 -97.17 93.09
CA PRO A 224 -3.65 -97.03 94.37
C PRO A 224 -2.73 -97.08 95.61
N VAL A 225 -3.36 -96.77 96.75
CA VAL A 225 -2.93 -96.83 98.15
C VAL A 225 -2.81 -98.27 98.67
N GLU A 226 -1.76 -98.56 99.46
CA GLU A 226 -1.60 -99.81 100.23
C GLU A 226 -2.21 -99.69 101.65
N ARG A 227 -2.92 -100.75 102.07
CA ARG A 227 -3.42 -101.03 103.44
C ARG A 227 -2.27 -101.43 104.36
N PRO A 228 -2.50 -101.40 105.69
CA PRO A 228 -2.37 -102.68 106.41
C PRO A 228 -3.30 -102.87 107.62
N LEU A 229 -3.30 -104.12 108.09
CA LEU A 229 -3.57 -104.64 109.46
C LEU A 229 -4.93 -105.28 109.75
N GLU A 230 -4.89 -106.59 110.00
CA GLU A 230 -5.34 -107.31 111.22
C GLU A 230 -4.86 -108.78 111.06
N LEU A 231 -3.82 -109.23 111.78
CA LEU A 231 -3.76 -109.78 113.15
C LEU A 231 -4.26 -111.24 113.26
N GLU A 232 -3.32 -112.18 113.23
CA GLU A 232 -3.48 -113.55 113.74
C GLU A 232 -2.81 -113.66 115.12
N SER A 233 -3.49 -114.30 116.07
CA SER A 233 -2.91 -114.79 117.33
C SER A 233 -3.05 -116.30 117.40
N LEU A 234 -1.94 -116.97 117.66
CA LEU A 234 -1.81 -118.41 117.92
C LEU A 234 -1.55 -118.63 119.41
N GLN A 235 -2.20 -119.66 120.00
CA GLN A 235 -1.78 -120.54 121.12
C GLN A 235 -3.04 -121.06 121.83
N GLY A 236 -3.20 -122.31 122.27
CA GLY A 236 -2.33 -123.48 122.38
C GLY A 236 -2.84 -124.38 123.52
N ALA A 237 -3.10 -125.65 123.20
CA ALA A 237 -3.10 -126.90 123.99
C ALA A 237 -3.44 -126.97 125.51
N GLY A 238 -4.39 -127.85 125.87
CA GLY A 238 -4.12 -129.23 126.35
C GLY A 238 -3.87 -129.52 127.85
N ASP A 239 -4.93 -129.98 128.53
CA ASP A 239 -5.12 -131.10 129.49
C ASP A 239 -4.03 -131.59 130.49
N ASP A 240 -4.45 -131.68 131.78
CA ASP A 240 -4.80 -132.91 132.54
C ASP A 240 -4.19 -133.14 133.96
N ARG A 241 -5.10 -133.50 134.89
CA ARG A 241 -5.01 -134.45 136.05
C ARG A 241 -4.55 -134.05 137.48
N LYS A 242 -5.58 -134.12 138.36
CA LYS A 242 -5.77 -134.84 139.66
C LYS A 242 -4.85 -134.57 140.87
N SER A 243 -5.45 -134.29 142.03
CA SER A 243 -5.61 -135.22 143.18
C SER A 243 -5.57 -134.58 144.59
N HIS A 244 -6.63 -134.81 145.38
CA HIS A 244 -6.73 -135.05 146.84
C HIS A 244 -6.46 -133.97 147.91
N GLY A 245 -7.48 -133.78 148.78
CA GLY A 245 -7.49 -133.60 150.26
C GLY A 245 -6.56 -132.56 150.89
N GLY A 246 -6.98 -131.62 151.74
CA GLY A 246 -8.00 -131.66 152.78
C GLY A 246 -7.38 -130.99 154.02
N ASP A 247 -7.94 -129.83 154.41
CA ASP A 247 -7.77 -129.07 155.66
C ASP A 247 -6.46 -128.28 155.94
N GLN A 248 -6.31 -127.12 155.26
CA GLN A 248 -5.54 -125.92 155.68
C GLN A 248 -6.23 -124.60 155.22
N ALA A 249 -7.56 -124.55 155.22
CA ALA A 249 -8.39 -123.57 154.49
C ALA A 249 -8.52 -122.15 155.12
N GLN A 250 -7.90 -121.85 156.27
CA GLN A 250 -8.09 -120.53 156.92
C GLN A 250 -6.91 -119.55 156.75
N GLN A 251 -5.76 -119.99 156.24
CA GLN A 251 -4.57 -119.13 156.08
C GLN A 251 -4.40 -118.54 154.66
N LEU A 252 -5.17 -119.02 153.66
CA LEU A 252 -5.11 -118.56 152.27
C LEU A 252 -6.09 -117.40 151.97
N ASP A 253 -7.24 -117.33 152.66
CA ASP A 253 -8.23 -116.26 152.44
C ASP A 253 -7.71 -114.85 152.77
N GLN A 254 -6.86 -114.73 153.80
CA GLN A 254 -6.28 -113.44 154.19
C GLN A 254 -5.33 -112.89 153.11
N LYS A 255 -4.52 -113.76 152.49
CA LYS A 255 -3.61 -113.36 151.39
C LYS A 255 -4.33 -113.08 150.09
N LEU A 256 -5.51 -113.66 149.87
CA LEU A 256 -6.33 -113.40 148.70
C LEU A 256 -6.89 -111.97 148.72
N LYS A 257 -7.36 -111.49 149.89
CA LYS A 257 -7.90 -110.14 150.05
C LYS A 257 -6.88 -109.02 149.81
N GLU A 258 -5.67 -109.15 150.36
CA GLU A 258 -4.60 -108.17 150.14
C GLU A 258 -4.19 -108.11 148.66
N ALA A 259 -4.14 -109.26 147.98
CA ALA A 259 -3.89 -109.34 146.54
C ALA A 259 -5.04 -108.74 145.70
N GLU A 260 -6.29 -108.82 146.16
CA GLU A 260 -7.44 -108.20 145.48
C GLU A 260 -7.46 -106.67 145.61
N GLU A 261 -7.10 -106.13 146.77
CA GLU A 261 -6.99 -104.68 146.99
C GLU A 261 -5.82 -104.07 146.20
N GLU A 262 -4.64 -104.73 146.17
CA GLU A 262 -3.53 -104.34 145.29
C GLU A 262 -3.93 -104.40 143.81
N ARG A 263 -4.67 -105.43 143.41
CA ARG A 263 -5.18 -105.54 142.03
C ARG A 263 -6.14 -104.40 141.69
N ALA A 264 -7.00 -103.98 142.62
CA ALA A 264 -7.93 -102.86 142.40
C ALA A 264 -7.20 -101.51 142.29
N ALA A 265 -6.18 -101.27 143.14
CA ALA A 265 -5.34 -100.08 143.08
C ALA A 265 -4.56 -100.02 141.75
N LEU A 266 -4.02 -101.15 141.30
CA LEU A 266 -3.36 -101.26 140.00
C LEU A 266 -4.33 -101.03 138.83
N CYS A 267 -5.57 -101.53 138.91
CA CYS A 267 -6.59 -101.23 137.90
C CYS A 267 -6.92 -99.74 137.83
N GLN A 268 -7.04 -99.05 138.96
CA GLN A 268 -7.33 -97.61 138.99
C GLN A 268 -6.15 -96.77 138.47
N GLN A 269 -4.92 -97.18 138.79
CA GLN A 269 -3.71 -96.60 138.20
C GLN A 269 -3.67 -96.83 136.68
N LEU A 270 -3.99 -98.04 136.23
CA LEU A 270 -4.04 -98.38 134.81
C LEU A 270 -5.09 -97.54 134.08
N THR A 271 -6.28 -97.32 134.65
CA THR A 271 -7.31 -96.46 134.04
C THR A 271 -6.88 -95.00 134.00
N SER A 272 -6.25 -94.48 135.06
CA SER A 272 -5.72 -93.10 135.06
C SER A 272 -4.59 -92.90 134.05
N ALA A 273 -3.73 -93.92 133.89
CA ALA A 273 -2.66 -93.92 132.89
C ALA A 273 -3.22 -94.04 131.47
N GLN A 274 -4.29 -94.82 131.27
CA GLN A 274 -5.01 -94.92 130.00
C GLN A 274 -5.69 -93.60 129.61
N GLU A 275 -6.30 -92.90 130.56
CA GLU A 275 -6.91 -91.57 130.34
C GLU A 275 -5.86 -90.50 130.02
N GLU A 276 -4.73 -90.47 130.72
CA GLU A 276 -3.64 -89.56 130.41
C GLU A 276 -2.98 -89.90 129.06
N LEU A 277 -2.85 -91.18 128.70
CA LEU A 277 -2.43 -91.58 127.36
C LEU A 277 -3.43 -91.15 126.29
N ALA A 278 -4.74 -91.23 126.54
CA ALA A 278 -5.76 -90.74 125.62
C ALA A 278 -5.76 -89.20 125.49
N ARG A 279 -5.52 -88.47 126.58
CA ARG A 279 -5.34 -87.00 126.57
C ARG A 279 -4.07 -86.60 125.83
N LEU A 280 -2.97 -87.33 126.01
CA LEU A 280 -1.74 -87.10 125.27
C LEU A 280 -1.90 -87.46 123.79
N ALA A 281 -2.65 -88.52 123.45
CA ALA A 281 -2.94 -88.91 122.07
C ALA A 281 -3.82 -87.87 121.35
N THR A 282 -4.86 -87.35 122.00
CA THR A 282 -5.70 -86.27 121.45
C THR A 282 -4.90 -84.98 121.29
N ARG A 283 -4.09 -84.60 122.29
CA ARG A 283 -3.19 -83.44 122.19
C ARG A 283 -2.13 -83.63 121.10
N GLN A 284 -1.62 -84.85 120.92
CA GLN A 284 -0.71 -85.19 119.83
C GLN A 284 -1.41 -85.04 118.47
N GLN A 285 -2.62 -85.56 118.32
CA GLN A 285 -3.44 -85.40 117.11
C GLN A 285 -3.76 -83.94 116.81
N GLU A 286 -4.13 -83.14 117.82
CA GLU A 286 -4.36 -81.69 117.69
C GLU A 286 -3.08 -80.95 117.27
N THR A 287 -1.92 -81.26 117.87
CA THR A 287 -0.65 -80.67 117.44
C THR A 287 -0.25 -81.10 116.03
N GLN A 288 -0.59 -82.32 115.62
CA GLN A 288 -0.35 -82.83 114.28
C GLN A 288 -1.26 -82.14 113.25
N GLN A 289 -2.53 -81.90 113.60
CA GLN A 289 -3.46 -81.10 112.80
C GLN A 289 -3.05 -79.62 112.72
N GLN A 290 -2.58 -79.01 113.82
CA GLN A 290 -2.05 -77.64 113.81
C GLN A 290 -0.78 -77.54 112.96
N LEU A 291 0.12 -78.53 113.03
CA LEU A 291 1.31 -78.60 112.17
C LEU A 291 0.93 -78.77 110.69
N GLN A 292 -0.10 -79.56 110.38
CA GLN A 292 -0.65 -79.69 109.03
C GLN A 292 -1.27 -78.37 108.55
N GLN A 293 -2.12 -77.72 109.35
CA GLN A 293 -2.72 -76.43 109.02
C GLN A 293 -1.66 -75.34 108.82
N VAL A 294 -0.66 -75.23 109.72
CA VAL A 294 0.46 -74.30 109.56
C VAL A 294 1.28 -74.63 108.31
N GLY A 295 1.39 -75.91 107.95
CA GLY A 295 2.00 -76.37 106.70
C GLY A 295 1.21 -75.93 105.46
N GLU A 296 -0.11 -76.08 105.48
CA GLU A 296 -1.05 -75.65 104.44
C GLU A 296 -1.09 -74.13 104.29
N ASP A 297 -1.18 -73.37 105.38
CA ASP A 297 -1.13 -71.91 105.40
C ASP A 297 0.20 -71.40 104.86
N LYS A 298 1.31 -72.04 105.24
CA LYS A 298 2.64 -71.73 104.71
C LYS A 298 2.74 -72.05 103.21
N ALA A 299 2.11 -73.13 102.74
CA ALA A 299 2.07 -73.49 101.33
C ALA A 299 1.20 -72.50 100.54
N SER A 300 0.04 -72.11 101.07
CA SER A 300 -0.88 -71.13 100.50
C SER A 300 -0.24 -69.74 100.44
N LEU A 301 0.37 -69.26 101.52
CA LEU A 301 1.13 -68.00 101.54
C LEU A 301 2.29 -68.02 100.54
N LYS A 302 3.03 -69.13 100.43
CA LYS A 302 4.07 -69.28 99.41
C LYS A 302 3.49 -69.23 98.00
N ALA A 303 2.36 -69.88 97.74
CA ALA A 303 1.69 -69.82 96.45
C ALA A 303 1.22 -68.39 96.13
N GLN A 304 0.65 -67.68 97.11
CA GLN A 304 0.21 -66.29 96.95
C GLN A 304 1.38 -65.34 96.70
N VAL A 305 2.48 -65.46 97.46
CA VAL A 305 3.71 -64.67 97.23
C VAL A 305 4.31 -65.00 95.87
N THR A 306 4.30 -66.26 95.44
CA THR A 306 4.78 -66.66 94.11
C THR A 306 3.89 -66.11 93.00
N SER A 307 2.56 -66.10 93.18
CA SER A 307 1.61 -65.47 92.25
C SER A 307 1.86 -63.98 92.14
N LEU A 308 1.96 -63.26 93.27
CA LEU A 308 2.21 -61.82 93.28
C LEU A 308 3.56 -61.45 92.66
N LEU A 309 4.60 -62.28 92.87
CA LEU A 309 5.89 -62.10 92.19
C LEU A 309 5.77 -62.33 90.68
N GLY A 310 4.98 -63.31 90.25
CA GLY A 310 4.66 -63.56 88.84
C GLY A 310 3.90 -62.39 88.20
N GLU A 311 2.86 -61.88 88.87
CA GLU A 311 2.09 -60.71 88.45
C GLU A 311 2.95 -59.44 88.40
N LEU A 312 3.84 -59.24 89.37
CA LEU A 312 4.79 -58.13 89.37
C LEU A 312 5.79 -58.24 88.22
N GLN A 313 6.36 -59.43 87.98
CA GLN A 313 7.24 -59.67 86.83
C GLN A 313 6.51 -59.45 85.51
N GLU A 314 5.26 -59.90 85.39
CA GLU A 314 4.45 -59.69 84.20
C GLU A 314 4.13 -58.20 84.01
N SER A 315 3.74 -57.50 85.07
CA SER A 315 3.50 -56.05 85.07
C SER A 315 4.77 -55.27 84.69
N GLN A 316 5.92 -55.66 85.22
CA GLN A 316 7.21 -55.08 84.87
C GLN A 316 7.56 -55.33 83.40
N SER A 317 7.35 -56.56 82.89
CA SER A 317 7.57 -56.90 81.49
C SER A 317 6.64 -56.10 80.56
N ARG A 318 5.37 -55.94 80.93
CA ARG A 318 4.38 -55.12 80.20
C ARG A 318 4.76 -53.64 80.21
N LEU A 319 5.23 -53.11 81.35
CA LEU A 319 5.73 -51.74 81.45
C LEU A 319 6.97 -51.54 80.57
N GLU A 320 7.93 -52.46 80.61
CA GLU A 320 9.13 -52.42 79.77
C GLU A 320 8.76 -52.43 78.28
N SER A 321 7.87 -53.32 77.83
CA SER A 321 7.33 -53.33 76.45
C SER A 321 6.68 -51.99 76.10
N SER A 322 5.79 -51.48 76.94
CA SER A 322 5.12 -50.20 76.71
C SER A 322 6.10 -49.01 76.66
N THR A 323 7.12 -49.00 77.51
CA THR A 323 8.15 -47.95 77.47
C THR A 323 9.02 -48.03 76.22
N GLN A 324 9.29 -49.24 75.70
CA GLN A 324 10.01 -49.44 74.46
C GLN A 324 9.17 -48.99 73.26
N GLU A 325 7.90 -49.38 73.20
CA GLU A 325 6.94 -48.91 72.18
C GLU A 325 6.81 -47.38 72.20
N LYS A 326 6.72 -46.77 73.38
CA LYS A 326 6.71 -45.31 73.52
C LYS A 326 7.98 -44.68 72.92
N LYS A 327 9.16 -45.21 73.21
CA LYS A 327 10.42 -44.72 72.62
C LYS A 327 10.45 -44.87 71.10
N GLU A 328 9.90 -45.96 70.57
CA GLU A 328 9.80 -46.18 69.13
C GLU A 328 8.82 -45.21 68.48
N LEU A 329 7.66 -44.98 69.09
CA LEU A 329 6.69 -43.97 68.65
C LEU A 329 7.29 -42.56 68.71
N GLU A 330 7.99 -42.20 69.78
CA GLU A 330 8.69 -40.91 69.90
C GLU A 330 9.75 -40.72 68.80
N LYS A 331 10.52 -41.76 68.48
CA LYS A 331 11.46 -41.73 67.34
C LYS A 331 10.73 -41.57 66.01
N ARG A 332 9.61 -42.27 65.80
CA ARG A 332 8.79 -42.15 64.59
C ARG A 332 8.18 -40.76 64.44
N VAL A 333 7.64 -40.19 65.52
CA VAL A 333 7.08 -38.82 65.55
C VAL A 333 8.17 -37.80 65.27
N ARG A 334 9.35 -37.93 65.90
CA ARG A 334 10.51 -37.07 65.62
C ARG A 334 10.92 -37.12 64.15
N GLY A 335 11.09 -38.33 63.60
CA GLY A 335 11.44 -38.51 62.19
C GLY A 335 10.35 -38.00 61.23
N ALA A 336 9.07 -38.12 61.59
CA ALA A 336 7.97 -37.52 60.83
C ALA A 336 8.02 -35.98 60.88
N GLY A 337 8.30 -35.38 62.03
CA GLY A 337 8.48 -33.95 62.19
C GLY A 337 9.65 -33.39 61.38
N GLU A 338 10.79 -34.08 61.38
CA GLU A 338 11.95 -33.72 60.54
C GLU A 338 11.61 -33.77 59.04
N ARG A 339 10.87 -34.82 58.61
CA ARG A 339 10.38 -34.91 57.22
C ARG A 339 9.41 -33.80 56.86
N LEU A 340 8.47 -33.46 57.73
CA LEU A 340 7.54 -32.35 57.51
C LEU A 340 8.28 -31.01 57.38
N GLN A 341 9.20 -30.71 58.30
CA GLN A 341 10.02 -29.50 58.20
C GLN A 341 10.86 -29.46 56.92
N HIS A 342 11.35 -30.61 56.45
CA HIS A 342 12.07 -30.67 55.19
C HIS A 342 11.16 -30.33 54.00
N LEU A 343 9.97 -30.93 53.94
CA LEU A 343 8.96 -30.65 52.91
C LEU A 343 8.48 -29.20 52.93
N GLU A 344 8.30 -28.61 54.11
CA GLU A 344 7.95 -27.18 54.27
C GLU A 344 9.04 -26.27 53.67
N ARG A 345 10.32 -26.52 53.97
CA ARG A 345 11.43 -25.76 53.39
C ARG A 345 11.51 -25.91 51.88
N GLU A 346 11.26 -27.11 51.35
CA GLU A 346 11.21 -27.34 49.90
C GLU A 346 10.04 -26.60 49.24
N ALA A 347 8.85 -26.61 49.87
CA ALA A 347 7.69 -25.87 49.39
C ALA A 347 7.95 -24.36 49.39
N GLU A 348 8.57 -23.81 50.44
CA GLU A 348 9.00 -22.41 50.49
C GLU A 348 10.02 -22.06 49.41
N ALA A 349 11.02 -22.94 49.17
CA ALA A 349 12.02 -22.74 48.14
C ALA A 349 11.39 -22.74 46.73
N ARG A 350 10.47 -23.68 46.45
CA ARG A 350 9.69 -23.71 45.20
C ARG A 350 8.80 -22.47 45.07
N GLY A 351 8.17 -22.03 46.16
CA GLY A 351 7.38 -20.79 46.19
C GLY A 351 8.19 -19.57 45.80
N LYS A 352 9.40 -19.41 46.36
CA LYS A 352 10.34 -18.34 45.99
C LYS A 352 10.78 -18.44 44.52
N GLN A 353 11.07 -19.65 44.03
CA GLN A 353 11.43 -19.87 42.63
C GLN A 353 10.29 -19.48 41.68
N HIS A 354 9.06 -19.91 41.97
CA HIS A 354 7.89 -19.53 41.18
C HIS A 354 7.62 -18.02 41.23
N SER A 355 7.78 -17.38 42.39
CA SER A 355 7.64 -15.91 42.51
C SER A 355 8.61 -15.19 41.56
N VAL A 356 9.88 -15.58 41.55
CA VAL A 356 10.88 -15.00 40.66
C VAL A 356 10.54 -15.26 39.19
N GLN A 357 10.07 -16.46 38.84
CA GLN A 357 9.63 -16.77 37.47
C GLN A 357 8.43 -15.90 37.05
N VAL A 358 7.45 -15.70 37.93
CA VAL A 358 6.30 -14.83 37.69
C VAL A 358 6.77 -13.39 37.47
N ASP A 359 7.69 -12.89 38.29
CA ASP A 359 8.21 -11.52 38.13
C ASP A 359 9.03 -11.36 36.83
N GLN A 360 9.80 -12.37 36.43
CA GLN A 360 10.48 -12.40 35.13
C GLN A 360 9.48 -12.39 33.96
N LEU A 361 8.38 -13.15 34.06
CA LEU A 361 7.34 -13.16 33.03
C LEU A 361 6.61 -11.81 32.97
N ARG A 362 6.30 -11.20 34.12
CA ARG A 362 5.71 -9.86 34.19
C ARG A 362 6.60 -8.81 33.51
N LEU A 363 7.91 -8.85 33.76
CA LEU A 363 8.85 -7.93 33.12
C LEU A 363 8.88 -8.14 31.60
N LYS A 364 8.93 -9.40 31.13
CA LYS A 364 8.86 -9.71 29.69
C LYS A 364 7.56 -9.21 29.04
N VAL A 365 6.43 -9.37 29.72
CA VAL A 365 5.14 -8.85 29.24
C VAL A 365 5.21 -7.32 29.14
N GLN A 366 5.71 -6.64 30.17
CA GLN A 366 5.87 -5.19 30.17
C GLN A 366 6.79 -4.69 29.04
N ASP A 367 7.91 -5.37 28.79
CA ASP A 367 8.85 -5.05 27.72
C ASP A 367 8.18 -5.19 26.35
N LEU A 368 7.48 -6.30 26.11
CA LEU A 368 6.73 -6.55 24.87
C LEU A 368 5.58 -5.54 24.67
N GLU A 369 4.86 -5.18 25.73
CA GLU A 369 3.83 -4.15 25.69
C GLU A 369 4.40 -2.76 25.38
N SER A 370 5.60 -2.45 25.89
CA SER A 370 6.30 -1.21 25.58
C SER A 370 6.74 -1.17 24.11
N ALA A 371 7.32 -2.25 23.60
CA ALA A 371 7.71 -2.39 22.20
C ALA A 371 6.48 -2.29 21.27
N LEU A 372 5.37 -2.95 21.62
CA LEU A 372 4.13 -2.88 20.87
C LEU A 372 3.54 -1.47 20.83
N ARG A 373 3.64 -0.70 21.92
CA ARG A 373 3.23 0.71 21.94
C ARG A 373 4.06 1.56 20.99
N VAL A 374 5.38 1.37 20.97
CA VAL A 374 6.29 2.07 20.06
C VAL A 374 6.00 1.70 18.60
N GLU A 375 5.81 0.41 18.30
CA GLU A 375 5.45 -0.05 16.95
C GLU A 375 4.09 0.47 16.48
N ARG A 376 3.10 0.56 17.38
CA ARG A 376 1.82 1.20 17.04
C ARG A 376 2.01 2.68 16.72
N GLN A 377 2.82 3.39 17.49
CA GLN A 377 3.11 4.79 17.24
C GLN A 377 3.84 4.96 15.89
N SER A 378 4.89 4.19 15.62
CA SER A 378 5.64 4.24 14.36
C SER A 378 4.72 3.95 13.17
N ALA A 379 3.85 2.94 13.25
CA ALA A 379 2.88 2.62 12.21
C ALA A 379 1.91 3.79 11.94
N THR A 380 1.48 4.52 12.97
CA THR A 380 0.64 5.71 12.78
C THR A 380 1.40 6.87 12.14
N GLU A 381 2.68 7.04 12.46
CA GLU A 381 3.54 8.05 11.84
C GLU A 381 3.81 7.74 10.37
N GLU A 382 4.11 6.48 10.04
CA GLU A 382 4.26 6.03 8.65
C GLU A 382 2.96 6.18 7.85
N LYS A 383 1.79 5.89 8.46
CA LYS A 383 0.49 6.14 7.83
C LYS A 383 0.29 7.64 7.52
N LYS A 384 0.71 8.53 8.43
CA LYS A 384 0.66 9.99 8.20
C LYS A 384 1.62 10.41 7.07
N LYS A 385 2.85 9.88 7.04
CA LYS A 385 3.82 10.15 5.97
C LYS A 385 3.30 9.67 4.61
N LEU A 386 2.70 8.48 4.55
CA LEU A 386 2.08 7.94 3.34
C LEU A 386 0.95 8.84 2.86
N ALA A 387 0.06 9.30 3.76
CA ALA A 387 -1.02 10.22 3.40
C ALA A 387 -0.48 11.57 2.87
N GLN A 388 0.59 12.09 3.48
CA GLN A 388 1.27 13.31 2.99
C GLN A 388 1.87 13.10 1.60
N LEU A 389 2.56 11.97 1.38
CA LEU A 389 3.15 11.66 0.08
C LEU A 389 2.07 11.45 -0.99
N GLN A 390 0.97 10.78 -0.66
CA GLN A 390 -0.19 10.67 -1.52
C GLN A 390 -0.74 12.05 -1.87
N GLY A 391 -0.93 12.93 -0.88
CA GLY A 391 -1.38 14.31 -1.12
C GLY A 391 -0.45 15.08 -2.06
N ALA A 392 0.87 15.03 -1.80
CA ALA A 392 1.88 15.69 -2.64
C ALA A 392 1.90 15.12 -4.07
N TYR A 393 1.75 13.81 -4.24
CA TYR A 393 1.67 13.18 -5.56
C TYR A 393 0.44 13.67 -6.35
N HIS A 394 -0.74 13.69 -5.71
CA HIS A 394 -1.95 14.20 -6.35
C HIS A 394 -1.82 15.69 -6.73
N GLN A 395 -1.18 16.48 -5.86
CA GLN A 395 -0.93 17.90 -6.14
C GLN A 395 0.00 18.09 -7.33
N LEU A 396 1.14 17.37 -7.37
CA LEU A 396 2.08 17.44 -8.48
C LEU A 396 1.42 17.01 -9.80
N PHE A 397 0.57 15.97 -9.76
CA PHE A 397 -0.18 15.53 -10.92
C PHE A 397 -1.12 16.63 -11.44
N GLN A 398 -1.84 17.31 -10.54
CA GLN A 398 -2.71 18.44 -10.91
C GLN A 398 -1.92 19.62 -11.48
N GLU A 399 -0.78 19.96 -10.89
CA GLU A 399 0.12 21.02 -11.37
C GLU A 399 0.67 20.68 -12.76
N TYR A 400 1.06 19.43 -13.00
CA TYR A 400 1.53 18.96 -14.29
C TYR A 400 0.44 19.00 -15.37
N ASP A 401 -0.77 18.53 -15.06
CA ASP A 401 -1.92 18.62 -15.97
C ASP A 401 -2.29 20.08 -16.29
N ALA A 402 -2.26 20.96 -15.28
CA ALA A 402 -2.49 22.39 -15.45
C ALA A 402 -1.42 23.02 -16.33
N HIS A 403 -0.15 22.64 -16.13
CA HIS A 403 0.97 23.10 -16.95
C HIS A 403 0.82 22.67 -18.41
N ILE A 404 0.42 21.41 -18.68
CA ILE A 404 0.16 20.95 -20.05
C ILE A 404 -0.95 21.80 -20.70
N LYS A 405 -2.07 22.01 -20.00
CA LYS A 405 -3.18 22.81 -20.53
C LYS A 405 -2.76 24.25 -20.83
N ALA A 406 -2.05 24.89 -19.89
CA ALA A 406 -1.54 26.24 -20.06
C ALA A 406 -0.53 26.34 -21.21
N SER A 407 0.36 25.35 -21.35
CA SER A 407 1.31 25.27 -22.45
C SER A 407 0.60 25.18 -23.81
N MET A 408 -0.41 24.31 -23.93
CA MET A 408 -1.22 24.16 -25.14
C MET A 408 -1.99 25.43 -25.50
N GLU A 409 -2.53 26.14 -24.50
CA GLU A 409 -3.17 27.45 -24.71
C GLU A 409 -2.16 28.52 -25.14
N ASN A 410 -0.97 28.52 -24.54
CA ASN A 410 0.09 29.44 -24.91
C ASN A 410 0.61 29.17 -26.33
N GLU A 411 0.75 27.91 -26.72
CA GLU A 411 1.12 27.52 -28.09
C GLU A 411 0.06 28.00 -29.10
N LYS A 412 -1.24 27.87 -28.76
CA LYS A 412 -2.32 28.43 -29.60
C LYS A 412 -2.24 29.94 -29.71
N ARG A 413 -1.99 30.64 -28.60
CA ARG A 413 -1.80 32.10 -28.60
C ARG A 413 -0.57 32.51 -29.42
N SER A 414 0.54 31.79 -29.29
CA SER A 414 1.75 31.99 -30.08
C SER A 414 1.44 31.84 -31.57
N LYS A 415 0.76 30.77 -31.99
CA LYS A 415 0.36 30.57 -33.39
C LYS A 415 -0.48 31.72 -33.93
N VAL A 416 -1.38 32.27 -33.12
CA VAL A 416 -2.17 33.45 -33.51
C VAL A 416 -1.29 34.69 -33.68
N LEU A 417 -0.36 34.93 -32.75
CA LEU A 417 0.59 36.04 -32.85
C LEU A 417 1.52 35.89 -34.05
N ASP A 418 1.98 34.67 -34.34
CA ASP A 418 2.83 34.37 -35.49
C ASP A 418 2.09 34.62 -36.82
N LEU A 419 0.81 34.24 -36.90
CA LEU A 419 -0.04 34.56 -38.05
C LEU A 419 -0.23 36.07 -38.22
N GLN A 420 -0.48 36.80 -37.13
CA GLN A 420 -0.61 38.26 -37.16
C GLN A 420 0.71 38.94 -37.57
N ALA A 421 1.84 38.43 -37.09
CA ALA A 421 3.16 38.94 -37.47
C ALA A 421 3.46 38.69 -38.95
N ALA A 422 3.07 37.53 -39.48
CA ALA A 422 3.20 37.22 -40.91
C ALA A 422 2.32 38.16 -41.76
N GLU A 423 1.06 38.39 -41.37
CA GLU A 423 0.16 39.31 -42.06
C GLU A 423 0.71 40.75 -42.06
N LEU A 424 1.20 41.24 -40.93
CA LEU A 424 1.81 42.57 -40.85
C LEU A 424 3.10 42.67 -41.70
N SER A 425 3.88 41.59 -41.76
CA SER A 425 5.09 41.54 -42.60
C SER A 425 4.75 41.58 -44.08
N GLU A 426 3.71 40.87 -44.50
CA GLU A 426 3.20 40.92 -45.88
C GLU A 426 2.67 42.32 -46.22
N GLN A 427 1.89 42.93 -45.33
CA GLN A 427 1.41 44.31 -45.51
C GLN A 427 2.56 45.31 -45.63
N LEU A 428 3.61 45.15 -44.83
CA LEU A 428 4.81 45.97 -44.91
C LEU A 428 5.51 45.79 -46.26
N GLN A 429 5.71 44.55 -46.71
CA GLN A 429 6.34 44.26 -48.01
C GLN A 429 5.53 44.88 -49.16
N GLN A 430 4.20 44.73 -49.16
CA GLN A 430 3.33 45.33 -50.18
C GLN A 430 3.42 46.86 -50.16
N ALA A 431 3.51 47.48 -48.98
CA ALA A 431 3.69 48.92 -48.85
C ALA A 431 5.08 49.36 -49.38
N GLU A 432 6.13 48.61 -49.09
CA GLU A 432 7.48 48.85 -49.61
C GLU A 432 7.52 48.75 -51.15
N GLU A 433 6.93 47.71 -51.74
CA GLU A 433 6.81 47.56 -53.20
C GLU A 433 6.02 48.71 -53.83
N ALA A 434 4.91 49.13 -53.21
CA ALA A 434 4.13 50.27 -53.67
C ALA A 434 4.90 51.59 -53.59
N LEU A 435 5.77 51.76 -52.59
CA LEU A 435 6.67 52.92 -52.50
C LEU A 435 7.72 52.90 -53.61
N VAL A 436 8.29 51.74 -53.96
CA VAL A 436 9.21 51.60 -55.10
C VAL A 436 8.52 52.01 -56.40
N VAL A 437 7.30 51.48 -56.68
CA VAL A 437 6.54 51.84 -57.88
C VAL A 437 6.23 53.35 -57.94
N LYS A 438 5.85 53.95 -56.80
CA LYS A 438 5.65 55.41 -56.72
C LYS A 438 6.94 56.18 -56.97
N GLN A 439 8.07 55.70 -56.47
CA GLN A 439 9.37 56.32 -56.68
C GLN A 439 9.77 56.26 -58.17
N GLU A 440 9.58 55.12 -58.84
CA GLU A 440 9.80 54.99 -60.28
C GLU A 440 8.92 55.93 -61.11
N LEU A 441 7.65 56.10 -60.72
CA LEU A 441 6.75 57.07 -61.37
C LEU A 441 7.24 58.52 -61.18
N ILE A 442 7.68 58.87 -59.97
CA ILE A 442 8.26 60.19 -59.69
C ILE A 442 9.47 60.43 -60.59
N ASP A 443 10.34 59.44 -60.75
CA ASP A 443 11.56 59.58 -61.55
C ASP A 443 11.23 59.71 -63.05
N LYS A 444 10.24 58.97 -63.56
CA LYS A 444 9.70 59.18 -64.92
C LYS A 444 9.13 60.58 -65.11
N LEU A 445 8.30 61.05 -64.18
CA LEU A 445 7.72 62.40 -64.26
C LEU A 445 8.79 63.49 -64.18
N LYS A 446 9.86 63.28 -63.42
CA LYS A 446 11.02 64.19 -63.40
C LYS A 446 11.77 64.19 -64.74
N GLU A 447 11.98 63.02 -65.33
CA GLU A 447 12.59 62.91 -66.66
C GLU A 447 11.76 63.64 -67.73
N GLU A 448 10.44 63.38 -67.77
CA GLU A 448 9.50 64.07 -68.66
C GLU A 448 9.50 65.58 -68.41
N ALA A 449 9.57 66.02 -67.14
CA ALA A 449 9.65 67.44 -66.80
C ALA A 449 10.94 68.10 -67.33
N GLU A 450 12.09 67.44 -67.23
CA GLU A 450 13.35 67.96 -67.81
C GLU A 450 13.33 67.94 -69.34
N GLN A 451 12.73 66.92 -69.98
CA GLN A 451 12.51 66.90 -71.43
C GLN A 451 11.63 68.08 -71.88
N HIS A 452 10.50 68.31 -71.18
CA HIS A 452 9.64 69.45 -71.45
C HIS A 452 10.36 70.78 -71.23
N LYS A 453 11.19 70.89 -70.20
CA LYS A 453 12.00 72.09 -69.94
C LYS A 453 12.99 72.36 -71.07
N ALA A 454 13.68 71.35 -71.59
CA ALA A 454 14.56 71.50 -72.76
C ALA A 454 13.80 71.98 -74.01
N ILE A 455 12.60 71.44 -74.26
CA ILE A 455 11.73 71.94 -75.34
C ILE A 455 11.31 73.38 -75.07
N MET A 456 10.94 73.72 -73.84
CA MET A 456 10.53 75.07 -73.48
C MET A 456 11.65 76.11 -73.64
N GLU A 457 12.91 75.72 -73.41
CA GLU A 457 14.09 76.56 -73.67
C GLU A 457 14.25 76.93 -75.17
N THR A 458 13.60 76.21 -76.09
CA THR A 458 13.58 76.58 -77.52
C THR A 458 12.62 77.74 -77.83
N VAL A 459 11.61 77.98 -76.99
CA VAL A 459 10.60 79.02 -77.24
C VAL A 459 11.20 80.43 -77.28
N PRO A 460 12.09 80.84 -76.35
CA PRO A 460 12.81 82.11 -76.46
C PRO A 460 13.62 82.25 -77.75
N VAL A 461 14.26 81.17 -78.22
CA VAL A 461 15.05 81.16 -79.46
C VAL A 461 14.15 81.39 -80.67
N LEU A 462 13.04 80.65 -80.78
CA LEU A 462 12.07 80.82 -81.87
C LEU A 462 11.42 82.21 -81.85
N LYS A 463 11.13 82.75 -80.65
CA LYS A 463 10.66 84.15 -80.51
C LYS A 463 11.69 85.15 -81.01
N ALA A 464 12.97 84.98 -80.65
CA ALA A 464 14.04 85.83 -81.15
C ALA A 464 14.20 85.71 -82.68
N GLN A 465 14.12 84.50 -83.23
CA GLN A 465 14.14 84.25 -84.68
C GLN A 465 13.00 84.97 -85.40
N ALA A 466 11.78 84.92 -84.87
CA ALA A 466 10.62 85.61 -85.44
C ALA A 466 10.78 87.14 -85.41
N GLU A 467 11.32 87.72 -84.33
CA GLU A 467 11.60 89.15 -84.28
C GLU A 467 12.71 89.56 -85.26
N ILE A 468 13.78 88.75 -85.41
CA ILE A 468 14.84 89.00 -86.40
C ILE A 468 14.27 88.99 -87.83
N TYR A 469 13.48 87.98 -88.20
CA TYR A 469 12.86 87.94 -89.53
C TYR A 469 11.93 89.12 -89.78
N LYS A 470 11.19 89.56 -88.76
CA LYS A 470 10.36 90.75 -88.84
C LYS A 470 11.20 92.01 -89.03
N THR A 471 12.31 92.18 -88.30
CA THR A 471 13.20 93.33 -88.48
C THR A 471 13.87 93.31 -89.86
N ASP A 472 14.31 92.15 -90.33
CA ASP A 472 14.93 91.99 -91.65
C ASP A 472 13.93 92.28 -92.77
N PHE A 473 12.70 91.77 -92.65
CA PHE A 473 11.63 92.07 -93.60
C PHE A 473 11.32 93.58 -93.65
N LEU A 474 11.25 94.25 -92.50
CA LEU A 474 11.02 95.70 -92.45
C LEU A 474 12.20 96.47 -93.05
N ALA A 475 13.43 96.07 -92.76
CA ALA A 475 14.63 96.70 -93.33
C ALA A 475 14.68 96.53 -94.86
N GLU A 476 14.41 95.33 -95.36
CA GLU A 476 14.35 95.00 -96.78
C GLU A 476 13.22 95.76 -97.50
N ARG A 477 12.05 95.87 -96.85
CA ARG A 477 10.93 96.68 -97.34
C ARG A 477 11.32 98.15 -97.43
N GLN A 478 11.91 98.73 -96.37
CA GLN A 478 12.38 100.12 -96.38
C GLN A 478 13.45 100.36 -97.45
N ALA A 479 14.36 99.40 -97.66
CA ALA A 479 15.36 99.47 -98.73
C ALA A 479 14.69 99.45 -100.12
N ARG A 480 13.69 98.57 -100.34
CA ARG A 480 12.88 98.55 -101.57
C ARG A 480 12.11 99.84 -101.78
N GLU A 481 11.46 100.37 -100.76
CA GLU A 481 10.73 101.65 -100.83
C GLU A 481 11.67 102.79 -101.23
N LYS A 482 12.86 102.89 -100.62
CA LYS A 482 13.90 103.87 -101.00
C LYS A 482 14.39 103.69 -102.45
N LEU A 483 14.58 102.45 -102.90
CA LEU A 483 14.95 102.17 -104.29
C LEU A 483 13.83 102.56 -105.26
N HIS A 484 12.57 102.29 -104.89
CA HIS A 484 11.40 102.73 -105.66
C HIS A 484 11.30 104.26 -105.70
N GLU A 485 11.49 104.96 -104.59
CA GLU A 485 11.55 106.43 -104.54
C GLU A 485 12.65 106.99 -105.46
N GLN A 486 13.85 106.41 -105.42
CA GLN A 486 14.96 106.79 -106.30
C GLN A 486 14.64 106.52 -107.77
N ARG A 487 14.00 105.39 -108.08
CA ARG A 487 13.56 105.04 -109.44
C ARG A 487 12.54 106.04 -109.98
N GLU A 488 11.51 106.37 -109.19
CA GLU A 488 10.49 107.34 -109.58
C GLU A 488 11.10 108.74 -109.77
N ALA A 489 12.01 109.16 -108.89
CA ALA A 489 12.73 110.42 -109.05
C ALA A 489 13.57 110.47 -110.35
N LEU A 490 14.26 109.38 -110.70
CA LEU A 490 15.01 109.28 -111.96
C LEU A 490 14.09 109.25 -113.19
N LEU A 491 12.93 108.60 -113.12
CA LEU A 491 11.94 108.61 -114.20
C LEU A 491 11.38 110.02 -114.43
N GLU A 492 11.08 110.77 -113.37
CA GLU A 492 10.64 112.16 -113.47
C GLU A 492 11.75 113.06 -114.06
N GLN A 493 13.00 112.86 -113.66
CA GLN A 493 14.15 113.56 -114.27
C GLN A 493 14.29 113.26 -115.76
N LEU A 494 14.13 111.99 -116.16
CA LEU A 494 14.14 111.60 -117.58
C LEU A 494 12.96 112.23 -118.33
N ALA A 495 11.76 112.23 -117.76
CA ALA A 495 10.59 112.86 -118.36
C ALA A 495 10.78 114.38 -118.50
N GLN A 496 11.39 115.04 -117.52
CA GLN A 496 11.74 116.46 -117.58
C GLN A 496 12.78 116.72 -118.69
N LEU A 497 13.85 115.93 -118.75
CA LEU A 497 14.86 116.04 -119.81
C LEU A 497 14.27 115.78 -121.20
N GLN A 498 13.33 114.84 -121.32
CA GLN A 498 12.60 114.60 -122.57
C GLN A 498 11.75 115.82 -122.95
N ARG A 499 10.99 116.39 -122.01
CA ARG A 499 10.23 117.63 -122.22
C ARG A 499 11.14 118.79 -122.62
N ASP A 500 12.31 118.93 -122.00
CA ASP A 500 13.29 119.96 -122.33
C ASP A 500 13.92 119.73 -123.72
N CYS A 501 14.20 118.47 -124.09
CA CYS A 501 14.66 118.12 -125.44
C CYS A 501 13.59 118.38 -126.50
N GLU A 502 12.33 118.05 -126.23
CA GLU A 502 11.19 118.36 -127.10
C GLU A 502 11.01 119.87 -127.26
N LYS A 503 11.13 120.63 -126.17
CA LYS A 503 11.09 122.09 -126.18
C LYS A 503 12.25 122.69 -127.00
N LEU A 504 13.49 122.26 -126.75
CA LEU A 504 14.65 122.72 -127.53
C LEU A 504 14.53 122.34 -129.00
N LYS A 505 13.99 121.16 -129.32
CA LYS A 505 13.66 120.79 -130.71
C LYS A 505 12.62 121.76 -131.28
N ALA A 506 11.51 122.01 -130.58
CA ALA A 506 10.49 122.96 -131.02
C ALA A 506 11.03 124.38 -131.18
N ASP A 507 11.92 124.85 -130.30
CA ASP A 507 12.60 126.14 -130.38
C ASP A 507 13.58 126.19 -131.56
N SER A 508 14.34 125.11 -131.82
CA SER A 508 15.23 125.00 -132.97
C SER A 508 14.47 124.91 -134.31
N GLU A 509 13.32 124.24 -134.31
CA GLU A 509 12.39 124.22 -135.44
C GLU A 509 11.68 125.56 -135.61
N GLY A 510 11.35 126.25 -134.51
CA GLY A 510 10.80 127.59 -134.51
C GLY A 510 11.80 128.61 -135.04
N ALA A 511 13.06 128.52 -134.62
CA ALA A 511 14.18 129.29 -135.14
C ALA A 511 14.47 128.95 -136.61
N SER A 512 14.42 127.67 -136.99
CA SER A 512 14.55 127.25 -138.39
C SER A 512 13.38 127.72 -139.25
N ARG A 513 12.14 127.70 -138.75
CA ARG A 513 10.95 128.26 -139.42
C ARG A 513 11.08 129.77 -139.55
N ALA A 514 11.48 130.48 -138.49
CA ALA A 514 11.73 131.92 -138.52
C ALA A 514 12.84 132.29 -139.52
N LEU A 515 13.94 131.53 -139.57
CA LEU A 515 15.00 131.70 -140.57
C LEU A 515 14.51 131.41 -142.00
N MET A 516 13.71 130.36 -142.19
CA MET A 516 13.08 130.05 -143.48
C MET A 516 12.07 131.13 -143.91
N GLU A 517 11.37 131.75 -142.97
CA GLU A 517 10.44 132.86 -143.21
C GLU A 517 11.18 134.18 -143.49
N GLU A 518 12.35 134.40 -142.86
CA GLU A 518 13.28 135.47 -143.19
C GLU A 518 13.91 135.29 -144.59
N MET A 519 14.30 134.06 -144.96
CA MET A 519 14.75 133.68 -146.31
C MET A 519 13.63 133.86 -147.35
N ARG A 520 12.37 133.61 -146.99
CA ARG A 520 11.20 133.84 -147.83
C ARG A 520 10.91 135.34 -148.04
N ASN A 521 11.14 136.18 -147.04
CA ASN A 521 10.91 137.63 -147.13
C ASN A 521 11.99 138.40 -147.92
N ARG A 522 13.15 137.79 -148.23
CA ARG A 522 14.19 138.40 -149.07
C ARG A 522 14.13 138.01 -150.56
N HIS A 523 13.23 137.11 -150.96
CA HIS A 523 13.08 136.66 -152.35
C HIS A 523 11.62 136.62 -152.80
N ALA A 524 10.95 137.78 -152.77
CA ALA A 524 9.62 137.96 -153.33
C ALA A 524 9.68 138.64 -154.72
N GLU A 525 10.27 137.99 -155.72
CA GLU A 525 10.14 138.35 -157.14
C GLU A 525 10.55 137.17 -158.05
N MET A 526 9.64 136.21 -158.25
CA MET A 526 9.41 135.45 -159.50
C MET A 526 8.56 134.20 -159.21
N ARG A 527 7.45 134.11 -159.92
CA ARG A 527 6.63 132.91 -160.10
C ARG A 527 6.73 132.52 -161.57
N PRO A 528 7.00 131.25 -161.91
CA PRO A 528 6.02 130.53 -162.72
C PRO A 528 5.86 129.02 -162.38
N PRO A 529 4.83 128.36 -162.95
CA PRO A 529 4.25 127.09 -162.50
C PRO A 529 4.51 125.94 -163.54
N PRO A 530 3.54 125.08 -163.89
CA PRO A 530 3.39 123.67 -163.48
C PRO A 530 3.56 122.65 -164.63
N SER A 531 3.82 121.36 -164.33
CA SER A 531 3.53 120.17 -165.19
C SER A 531 4.25 118.95 -164.62
N GLN A 532 3.85 117.68 -164.72
CA GLN A 532 2.69 116.92 -165.19
C GLN A 532 2.91 115.49 -164.60
N GLN A 533 1.84 114.72 -164.40
CA GLN A 533 1.85 113.29 -164.00
C GLN A 533 2.38 112.38 -165.15
N PRO A 534 2.28 111.01 -165.18
CA PRO A 534 1.85 110.00 -164.18
C PRO A 534 2.68 108.67 -164.17
N TYR A 535 2.38 107.80 -163.18
CA TYR A 535 2.50 106.32 -163.16
C TYR A 535 3.92 105.68 -163.36
N MET A 536 4.34 104.58 -162.71
CA MET A 536 3.74 103.23 -162.67
C MET A 536 4.15 102.43 -161.43
N MET A 537 3.25 101.50 -161.18
CA MET A 537 3.20 100.42 -160.21
C MET A 537 4.21 99.30 -160.49
N GLY A 538 4.57 98.57 -159.42
CA GLY A 538 4.81 97.13 -159.47
C GLY A 538 6.25 96.72 -159.17
N VAL A 539 6.56 95.60 -158.52
CA VAL A 539 5.78 94.50 -157.89
C VAL A 539 6.77 93.86 -156.89
N ALA A 540 6.25 93.24 -155.83
CA ALA A 540 6.95 92.25 -155.00
C ALA A 540 7.61 91.14 -155.87
N PRO A 541 8.55 90.32 -155.36
CA PRO A 541 8.13 89.11 -154.61
C PRO A 541 9.16 88.53 -153.60
N PHE A 542 8.65 87.62 -152.76
CA PHE A 542 9.23 86.41 -152.13
C PHE A 542 10.76 86.25 -151.84
N HIS A 543 11.03 85.76 -150.62
CA HIS A 543 12.17 85.00 -150.03
C HIS A 543 13.04 84.15 -151.01
N PRO A 544 14.29 83.64 -150.68
CA PRO A 544 14.78 83.14 -149.35
C PRO A 544 16.32 83.24 -149.08
N GLN A 545 16.78 82.57 -148.00
CA GLN A 545 18.13 81.97 -147.74
C GLN A 545 19.24 82.86 -147.11
N LEU A 546 20.24 82.39 -146.32
CA LEU A 546 20.61 81.14 -145.59
C LEU A 546 21.93 81.42 -144.80
N THR A 547 22.02 80.96 -143.54
CA THR A 547 23.14 80.26 -142.81
C THR A 547 24.58 80.84 -142.73
N PRO A 548 25.54 80.25 -141.95
CA PRO A 548 25.55 79.10 -140.98
C PRO A 548 26.10 79.47 -139.56
N GLY A 549 25.80 78.80 -138.43
CA GLY A 549 26.23 77.44 -137.99
C GLY A 549 27.59 77.48 -137.22
N PRO A 550 28.00 76.49 -136.38
CA PRO A 550 27.28 75.30 -135.88
C PRO A 550 27.59 74.81 -134.41
N ARG A 551 26.73 73.90 -133.91
CA ARG A 551 26.97 72.65 -133.11
C ARG A 551 27.75 72.76 -131.77
N GLN A 552 27.26 72.18 -130.66
CA GLN A 552 27.11 70.73 -130.45
C GLN A 552 25.86 70.37 -129.62
N SER A 553 25.14 69.37 -130.13
CA SER A 553 24.33 68.39 -129.39
C SER A 553 25.19 67.61 -128.38
N ILE A 554 24.61 67.16 -127.25
CA ILE A 554 24.71 65.79 -126.68
C ILE A 554 24.24 65.80 -125.21
N VAL A 555 23.27 64.90 -124.94
CA VAL A 555 22.96 64.19 -123.68
C VAL A 555 22.27 64.96 -122.56
N GLU A 556 20.95 64.74 -122.52
CA GLU A 556 20.20 64.22 -121.38
C GLU A 556 21.08 63.47 -120.36
N GLU A 557 21.71 64.18 -119.42
CA GLU A 557 22.42 63.54 -118.31
C GLU A 557 21.44 63.29 -117.17
N GLN A 558 20.69 62.21 -117.35
CA GLN A 558 20.00 61.50 -116.29
C GLN A 558 21.01 61.24 -115.16
N PRO A 559 20.75 61.65 -113.90
CA PRO A 559 21.71 61.47 -112.82
C PRO A 559 22.01 59.98 -112.64
N VAL A 560 23.26 59.58 -112.92
CA VAL A 560 23.73 58.20 -112.78
C VAL A 560 23.91 57.92 -111.29
N TYR A 561 22.96 57.20 -110.71
CA TYR A 561 23.00 56.79 -109.32
C TYR A 561 23.95 55.59 -109.18
N CYS A 562 25.06 55.77 -108.46
CA CYS A 562 26.07 54.72 -108.26
C CYS A 562 26.03 54.18 -106.82
N CYS A 563 26.12 52.86 -106.66
CA CYS A 563 26.30 52.26 -105.33
C CYS A 563 27.72 52.52 -104.82
N PRO A 564 27.91 53.14 -103.64
CA PRO A 564 29.25 53.49 -103.15
C PRO A 564 30.09 52.27 -102.75
N LYS A 565 29.49 51.09 -102.57
CA LYS A 565 30.21 49.87 -102.15
C LYS A 565 30.83 49.10 -103.33
N CYS A 566 30.10 48.95 -104.43
CA CYS A 566 30.52 48.12 -105.58
C CYS A 566 30.58 48.88 -106.91
N GLN A 567 30.24 50.17 -106.92
CA GLN A 567 30.24 51.06 -108.09
C GLN A 567 29.29 50.63 -109.22
N TYR A 568 28.26 49.82 -108.91
CA TYR A 568 27.18 49.52 -109.84
C TYR A 568 26.40 50.80 -110.22
N LYS A 569 26.19 51.01 -111.53
CA LYS A 569 25.48 52.16 -112.10
C LYS A 569 24.03 51.80 -112.34
N ALA A 570 23.12 52.43 -111.61
CA ALA A 570 21.68 52.27 -111.77
C ALA A 570 21.10 53.44 -112.60
N PRO A 571 20.13 53.18 -113.50
CA PRO A 571 19.54 54.20 -114.37
C PRO A 571 18.63 55.19 -113.62
N ASP A 572 18.10 54.82 -112.45
CA ASP A 572 17.27 55.66 -111.59
C ASP A 572 17.44 55.30 -110.09
N MET A 573 16.91 56.16 -109.21
CA MET A 573 17.11 56.08 -107.76
C MET A 573 16.47 54.80 -107.18
N ASP A 574 15.29 54.40 -107.65
CA ASP A 574 14.57 53.21 -107.16
C ASP A 574 15.35 51.93 -107.43
N THR A 575 15.97 51.81 -108.62
CA THR A 575 16.86 50.68 -108.94
C THR A 575 18.13 50.70 -108.07
N LEU A 576 18.66 51.89 -107.71
CA LEU A 576 19.77 51.98 -106.76
C LEU A 576 19.35 51.55 -105.35
N GLN A 577 18.17 51.93 -104.87
CA GLN A 577 17.69 51.60 -103.52
C GLN A 577 17.49 50.08 -103.34
N ILE A 578 16.93 49.40 -104.34
CA ILE A 578 16.80 47.93 -104.32
C ILE A 578 18.20 47.29 -104.28
N HIS A 579 19.11 47.75 -105.15
CA HIS A 579 20.47 47.22 -105.19
C HIS A 579 21.25 47.46 -103.89
N ILE A 580 21.11 48.64 -103.25
CA ILE A 580 21.77 48.94 -101.97
C ILE A 580 21.24 48.01 -100.87
N MET A 581 19.95 47.66 -100.88
CA MET A 581 19.37 46.71 -99.91
C MET A 581 20.01 45.32 -100.00
N ASP A 582 20.30 44.85 -101.22
CA ASP A 582 20.97 43.55 -101.44
C ASP A 582 22.51 43.63 -101.31
N CYS A 583 23.11 44.79 -101.57
CA CYS A 583 24.57 44.97 -101.59
C CYS A 583 25.19 45.29 -100.21
N ILE A 584 24.38 45.69 -99.22
CA ILE A 584 24.83 45.96 -97.84
C ILE A 584 24.88 44.70 -96.96
N LEU A 585 24.20 43.61 -97.35
CA LEU A 585 24.37 42.30 -96.70
C LEU A 585 25.77 41.70 -96.92
#